data_AF-A0A3B4ET47-F1
#
_entry.id   AF-A0A3B4ET47-F1
#
_cell.length_a   1.000
_cell.length_b   1.000
_cell.length_c   1.000
_cell.angle_alpha   90.00
_cell.angle_beta   90.00
_cell.angle_gamma   90.00
#
_symmetry.space_group_name_H-M   'P 1'
#
loop_
_entity.id
_entity.type
_entity.pdbx_description
1 polymer ?
#
loop_
_entity_poly.entity_id
_entity_poly.type
_entity_poly.pdbx_seq_one_letter_code
_entity_poly.pdbx_strand_id
1 'polypeptide(L)'
;MTSEDLLNTLEDLGDEEFNKFKWFLQQEEILEEFPTIKKSRLQATSTWDTVDLMVQTYRLPGAVEVTRKVLERIHRNDLLESFSAISGAEGQLQITCPKMYFVTYFVTLLNESNVF
;
A
#
# COMPACT_ATOMS: atom_id res chain seq x y z
N MET A 1 2.64 -10.75 3.77
CA MET A 1 1.85 -10.14 2.69
C MET A 1 2.66 -10.07 1.41
N THR A 2 2.14 -10.63 0.31
CA THR A 2 2.72 -10.61 -1.04
C THR A 2 1.91 -9.68 -1.96
N SER A 3 2.40 -9.43 -3.19
CA SER A 3 1.62 -8.71 -4.21
C SER A 3 0.38 -9.50 -4.67
N GLU A 4 0.39 -10.82 -4.55
CA GLU A 4 -0.77 -11.67 -4.86
C GLU A 4 -1.89 -11.50 -3.83
N ASP A 5 -1.56 -11.39 -2.54
CA ASP A 5 -2.56 -11.11 -1.49
C ASP A 5 -3.30 -9.79 -1.75
N LEU A 6 -2.54 -8.77 -2.18
CA LEU A 6 -3.09 -7.47 -2.55
C LEU A 6 -4.01 -7.56 -3.76
N LEU A 7 -3.61 -8.34 -4.77
CA LEU A 7 -4.41 -8.56 -5.95
C LEU A 7 -5.71 -9.28 -5.63
N ASN A 8 -5.68 -10.38 -4.88
CA ASN A 8 -6.88 -11.14 -4.50
C ASN A 8 -7.90 -10.22 -3.81
N THR A 9 -7.41 -9.34 -2.93
CA THR A 9 -8.27 -8.36 -2.23
C THR A 9 -8.90 -7.35 -3.18
N LEU A 10 -8.17 -6.91 -4.22
CA LEU A 10 -8.69 -6.00 -5.24
C LEU A 10 -9.60 -6.71 -6.26
N GLU A 11 -9.42 -8.01 -6.49
CA GLU A 11 -10.32 -8.82 -7.32
C GLU A 11 -11.65 -9.12 -6.60
N ASP A 12 -11.65 -9.19 -5.27
CA ASP A 12 -12.87 -9.27 -4.45
C ASP A 12 -13.68 -7.94 -4.42
N LEU A 13 -13.11 -6.85 -4.96
CA LEU A 13 -13.86 -5.62 -5.22
C LEU A 13 -14.67 -5.78 -6.50
N GLY A 14 -15.98 -5.51 -6.43
CA GLY A 14 -16.80 -5.39 -7.63
C GLY A 14 -16.36 -4.21 -8.51
N ASP A 15 -16.74 -4.20 -9.78
CA ASP A 15 -16.30 -3.21 -10.77
C ASP A 15 -16.52 -1.74 -10.35
N GLU A 16 -17.65 -1.46 -9.67
CA GLU A 16 -17.95 -0.12 -9.17
C GLU A 16 -16.98 0.30 -8.06
N GLU A 17 -16.74 -0.60 -7.11
CA GLU A 17 -15.85 -0.39 -5.97
C GLU A 17 -14.39 -0.27 -6.46
N PHE A 18 -13.98 -1.08 -7.43
CA PHE A 18 -12.67 -0.99 -8.06
C PHE A 18 -12.49 0.33 -8.84
N ASN A 19 -13.55 0.85 -9.47
CA ASN A 19 -13.49 2.18 -10.09
C ASN A 19 -13.38 3.31 -9.05
N LYS A 20 -14.08 3.21 -7.91
CA LYS A 20 -13.89 4.15 -6.79
C LYS A 20 -12.48 4.08 -6.23
N PHE A 21 -11.94 2.87 -6.08
CA PHE A 21 -10.56 2.65 -5.65
C PHE A 21 -9.55 3.41 -6.52
N LYS A 22 -9.64 3.24 -7.85
CA LYS A 22 -8.81 3.99 -8.82
C LYS A 22 -9.04 5.50 -8.77
N TRP A 23 -10.24 5.94 -8.45
CA TRP A 23 -10.53 7.36 -8.27
C TRP A 23 -9.84 7.93 -7.03
N PHE A 24 -9.81 7.17 -5.94
CA PHE A 24 -9.14 7.56 -4.69
C PHE A 24 -7.61 7.52 -4.77
N LEU A 25 -7.02 6.65 -5.61
CA LEU A 25 -5.58 6.67 -5.90
C LEU A 25 -5.08 7.99 -6.56
N GLN A 26 -6.00 8.82 -7.03
CA GLN A 26 -5.70 10.13 -7.60
C GLN A 26 -5.83 11.26 -6.56
N GLN A 27 -6.37 10.97 -5.37
CA GLN A 27 -6.66 11.96 -4.35
C GLN A 27 -5.48 12.09 -3.38
N GLU A 28 -4.82 13.24 -3.41
CA GLU A 28 -3.71 13.56 -2.52
C GLU A 28 -4.15 13.59 -1.04
N GLU A 29 -5.41 13.95 -0.77
CA GLU A 29 -5.97 14.00 0.59
C GLU A 29 -6.03 12.62 1.28
N ILE A 30 -6.15 11.54 0.51
CA ILE A 30 -6.20 10.18 1.05
C ILE A 30 -4.79 9.59 1.14
N LEU A 31 -3.98 9.92 0.15
CA LEU A 31 -2.63 9.40 0.03
C LEU A 31 -1.65 10.13 0.96
N GLU A 32 -1.95 11.36 1.40
CA GLU A 32 -1.19 12.18 2.35
C GLU A 32 0.33 12.20 2.06
N GLU A 33 1.07 11.25 2.61
CA GLU A 33 2.53 11.08 2.48
C GLU A 33 2.92 10.30 1.20
N PHE A 34 1.95 9.73 0.48
CA PHE A 34 2.16 8.92 -0.73
C PHE A 34 1.90 9.72 -2.02
N PRO A 35 2.74 9.58 -3.06
CA PRO A 35 2.56 10.28 -4.33
C PRO A 35 1.28 9.85 -5.06
N THR A 36 0.50 10.78 -5.61
CA THR A 36 -0.71 10.41 -6.38
C THR A 36 -0.38 9.75 -7.71
N ILE A 37 -1.22 8.80 -8.14
CA ILE A 37 -1.09 8.18 -9.46
C ILE A 37 -1.95 8.95 -10.45
N LYS A 38 -1.36 9.32 -11.60
CA LYS A 38 -2.09 10.06 -12.65
C LYS A 38 -3.25 9.24 -13.21
N LYS A 39 -4.41 9.89 -13.38
CA LYS A 39 -5.63 9.31 -14.00
C LYS A 39 -5.37 8.54 -15.29
N SER A 40 -4.52 9.09 -16.17
CA SER A 40 -4.19 8.45 -17.45
C SER A 40 -3.56 7.07 -17.30
N ARG A 41 -2.85 6.81 -16.20
CA ARG A 41 -2.25 5.50 -15.88
C ARG A 41 -3.21 4.54 -15.18
N LEU A 42 -4.41 4.98 -14.78
CA LEU A 42 -5.42 4.16 -14.09
C LEU A 42 -6.65 3.88 -14.96
N GLN A 43 -6.89 4.70 -15.99
CA GLN A 43 -8.09 4.62 -16.82
C GLN A 43 -8.08 3.44 -17.81
N ALA A 44 -6.91 2.83 -18.06
CA ALA A 44 -6.73 1.73 -19.04
C ALA A 44 -6.14 0.46 -18.41
N THR A 45 -6.26 0.32 -17.10
CA THR A 45 -5.38 -0.53 -16.30
C THR A 45 -6.20 -1.67 -15.71
N SER A 46 -5.79 -2.91 -15.98
CA SER A 46 -6.40 -4.09 -15.37
C SER A 46 -6.12 -4.13 -13.85
N THR A 47 -6.81 -5.00 -13.10
CA THR A 47 -6.56 -5.17 -11.66
C THR A 47 -5.09 -5.51 -11.39
N TRP A 48 -4.53 -6.40 -12.21
CA TRP A 48 -3.13 -6.81 -12.20
C TRP A 48 -2.17 -5.64 -12.45
N ASP A 49 -2.43 -4.87 -13.51
CA ASP A 49 -1.60 -3.70 -13.83
C ASP A 49 -1.69 -2.63 -12.73
N THR A 50 -2.83 -2.53 -12.03
CA THR A 50 -3.03 -1.58 -10.93
C THR A 50 -2.20 -1.97 -9.72
N VAL A 51 -2.19 -3.26 -9.37
CA VAL A 51 -1.33 -3.80 -8.31
C VAL A 51 0.14 -3.58 -8.64
N ASP A 52 0.56 -3.94 -9.84
CA ASP A 52 1.95 -3.76 -10.26
C ASP A 52 2.34 -2.28 -10.23
N LEU A 53 1.45 -1.40 -10.70
CA LEU A 53 1.64 0.05 -10.64
C LEU A 53 1.78 0.57 -9.21
N MET A 54 0.97 0.07 -8.27
CA MET A 54 1.06 0.44 -6.86
C MET A 54 2.36 -0.06 -6.23
N VAL A 55 2.78 -1.29 -6.52
CA VAL A 55 4.04 -1.86 -6.02
C VAL A 55 5.24 -1.12 -6.62
N GLN A 56 5.18 -0.72 -7.90
CA GLN A 56 6.24 0.09 -8.51
C GLN A 56 6.33 1.49 -7.91
N THR A 57 5.19 2.12 -7.60
CA THR A 57 5.11 3.50 -7.12
C THR A 57 5.41 3.62 -5.63
N TYR A 58 4.80 2.75 -4.82
CA TYR A 58 4.82 2.84 -3.35
C TYR A 58 5.68 1.77 -2.68
N ARG A 59 6.20 0.81 -3.45
CA ARG A 59 6.74 -0.47 -2.94
C ARG A 59 5.66 -1.28 -2.23
N LEU A 60 5.92 -2.57 -2.03
CA LEU A 60 4.97 -3.48 -1.41
C LEU A 60 4.40 -2.97 -0.07
N PRO A 61 5.20 -2.49 0.91
CA PRO A 61 4.64 -1.98 2.17
C PRO A 61 3.77 -0.73 1.99
N GLY A 62 4.17 0.20 1.12
CA GLY A 62 3.36 1.39 0.85
C GLY A 62 2.07 1.07 0.09
N ALA A 63 2.12 0.13 -0.86
CA ALA A 63 0.94 -0.33 -1.60
C ALA A 63 -0.10 -0.95 -0.66
N VAL A 64 0.34 -1.73 0.33
CA VAL A 64 -0.52 -2.29 1.37
C VAL A 64 -1.21 -1.20 2.20
N GLU A 65 -0.44 -0.20 2.63
CA GLU A 65 -0.96 0.90 3.45
C GLU A 65 -1.94 1.79 2.67
N VAL A 66 -1.62 2.11 1.42
CA VAL A 66 -2.53 2.82 0.50
C VAL A 66 -3.81 2.04 0.30
N THR A 67 -3.74 0.73 0.04
CA THR A 67 -4.93 -0.10 -0.14
C THR A 67 -5.81 -0.09 1.10
N ARG A 68 -5.22 -0.23 2.29
CA ARG A 68 -5.95 -0.15 3.56
C ARG A 68 -6.73 1.16 3.68
N LYS A 69 -6.06 2.30 3.46
CA LYS A 69 -6.70 3.63 3.52
C LYS A 69 -7.85 3.77 2.52
N VAL A 70 -7.69 3.27 1.30
CA VAL A 70 -8.72 3.37 0.27
C VAL A 70 -9.90 2.44 0.56
N LEU A 71 -9.66 1.21 1.03
CA LEU A 71 -10.70 0.26 1.45
C LEU A 71 -11.57 0.82 2.58
N GLU A 72 -10.96 1.50 3.56
CA GLU A 72 -11.68 2.23 4.61
C GLU A 72 -12.60 3.32 4.03
N ARG A 73 -12.15 4.03 2.99
CA ARG A 73 -12.90 5.13 2.36
C ARG A 73 -14.07 4.67 1.49
N ILE A 74 -13.96 3.51 0.85
CA ILE A 74 -15.10 2.89 0.11
C ILE A 74 -16.05 2.13 1.04
N HIS A 75 -15.79 2.12 2.36
CA HIS A 75 -16.57 1.39 3.36
C HIS A 75 -16.61 -0.14 3.17
N ARG A 76 -15.62 -0.73 2.49
CA ARG A 76 -15.42 -2.18 2.39
C ARG A 76 -14.63 -2.71 3.60
N ASN A 77 -15.17 -2.46 4.79
CA ASN A 77 -14.58 -2.91 6.05
C ASN A 77 -14.54 -4.45 6.17
N ASP A 78 -15.42 -5.14 5.45
CA ASP A 78 -15.43 -6.60 5.30
C ASP A 78 -14.12 -7.12 4.69
N LEU A 79 -13.65 -6.48 3.62
CA LEU A 79 -12.38 -6.80 2.97
C LEU A 79 -11.19 -6.26 3.76
N LEU A 80 -11.36 -5.16 4.48
CA LEU A 80 -10.31 -4.62 5.33
C LEU A 80 -9.94 -5.57 6.46
N GLU A 81 -10.93 -6.20 7.11
CA GLU A 81 -10.69 -7.18 8.16
C GLU A 81 -10.01 -8.44 7.62
N SER A 82 -10.44 -8.96 6.47
CA SER A 82 -9.79 -10.11 5.83
C SER A 82 -8.37 -9.77 5.39
N PHE A 83 -8.15 -8.60 4.78
CA PHE A 83 -6.85 -8.10 4.37
C PHE A 83 -5.90 -7.89 5.56
N SER A 84 -6.43 -7.36 6.66
CA SER A 84 -5.69 -7.19 7.93
C SER A 84 -5.32 -8.55 8.52
N ALA A 85 -6.24 -9.51 8.51
CA ALA A 85 -5.99 -10.87 9.00
C ALA A 85 -4.90 -11.59 8.17
N ILE A 86 -4.90 -11.42 6.84
CA ILE A 86 -3.85 -11.95 5.96
C ILE A 86 -2.50 -11.26 6.23
N SER A 87 -2.53 -9.95 6.51
CA SER A 87 -1.34 -9.18 6.89
C SER A 87 -0.82 -9.50 8.29
N GLY A 88 -1.66 -10.06 9.17
CA GLY A 88 -1.41 -10.26 10.60
C GLY A 88 -1.16 -11.72 11.03
N ALA A 89 -1.07 -12.66 10.08
CA ALA A 89 -0.77 -14.07 10.39
C ALA A 89 0.70 -14.33 10.82
N GLU A 90 1.52 -13.29 10.97
CA GLU A 90 2.70 -13.33 11.82
C GLU A 90 2.42 -12.54 13.10
N GLY A 91 2.07 -13.27 14.17
CA GLY A 91 2.19 -12.91 15.58
C GLY A 91 1.89 -11.46 16.01
N GLN A 92 0.76 -11.27 16.71
CA GLN A 92 0.50 -10.22 17.70
C GLN A 92 1.60 -9.15 17.88
N LEU A 93 1.61 -8.05 17.12
CA LEU A 93 2.34 -6.85 17.54
C LEU A 93 1.62 -5.57 17.10
N GLN A 94 0.96 -4.96 18.11
CA GLN A 94 0.95 -3.54 18.41
C GLN A 94 0.50 -2.56 17.32
N ILE A 95 -0.64 -1.94 17.61
CA ILE A 95 -0.87 -0.51 17.42
C ILE A 95 0.35 0.25 18.00
N THR A 96 1.37 0.50 17.20
CA THR A 96 2.31 1.62 17.34
C THR A 96 2.89 1.89 15.97
N CYS A 97 2.66 3.08 15.42
CA CYS A 97 3.49 3.58 14.34
C CYS A 97 4.84 3.98 14.96
N PRO A 98 5.97 3.31 14.67
CA PRO A 98 7.26 3.88 14.96
C PRO A 98 7.64 4.71 13.74
N LYS A 99 7.19 5.96 13.68
CA LYS A 99 7.76 7.00 12.82
C LYS A 99 9.23 7.23 13.23
N MET A 100 10.14 6.25 13.16
CA MET A 100 11.57 6.50 13.43
C MET A 100 12.58 5.37 13.09
N TYR A 101 12.48 4.66 11.97
CA TYR A 101 13.58 3.74 11.55
C TYR A 101 14.25 4.08 10.22
N PHE A 102 13.83 5.15 9.53
CA PHE A 102 14.47 5.53 8.27
C PHE A 102 15.79 6.30 8.44
N VAL A 103 16.03 6.93 9.60
CA VAL A 103 17.25 7.74 9.82
C VAL A 103 18.43 6.91 10.32
N THR A 104 18.20 5.77 10.99
CA THR A 104 19.29 4.96 11.56
C THR A 104 20.03 4.11 10.53
N TYR A 105 19.41 3.71 9.42
CA TYR A 105 20.09 2.87 8.43
C TYR A 105 21.10 3.64 7.57
N PHE A 106 20.90 4.95 7.37
CA PHE A 106 21.85 5.78 6.62
C PHE A 106 23.11 6.15 7.42
N VAL A 107 23.02 6.25 8.76
CA VAL A 107 24.18 6.61 9.61
C VAL A 107 25.14 5.42 9.77
N THR A 108 24.64 4.19 9.80
CA THR A 108 25.49 3.00 9.99
C THR A 108 26.27 2.60 8.74
N LEU A 109 25.73 2.82 7.53
CA LEU A 109 26.39 2.45 6.26
C LEU A 109 27.49 3.42 5.80
N LEU A 110 27.68 4.56 6.47
CA LEU A 110 28.79 5.50 6.21
C LEU A 110 29.95 5.40 7.21
N ASN A 111 29.94 4.41 8.12
CA ASN A 111 31.02 4.21 9.10
C ASN A 111 31.88 2.95 8.86
N GLU A 112 31.62 2.16 7.80
CA GLU A 112 32.46 1.02 7.39
C GLU A 112 33.41 1.34 6.24
N SER A 113 33.90 2.58 6.18
CA SER A 113 34.99 2.96 5.26
C SER A 113 35.92 3.97 5.92
N ASN A 114 36.54 3.59 7.04
CA ASN A 114 37.86 4.13 7.39
C ASN A 114 38.62 3.14 8.29
N VAL A 115 39.09 2.06 7.66
CA VAL A 115 40.26 1.32 8.13
C VAL A 115 41.49 2.15 7.74
N PHE A 116 42.18 2.69 8.73
CA PHE A 116 43.61 3.04 8.68
C PHE A 116 44.24 2.74 10.03
#